data_AF-A0A525INQ4-F1
#
_entry.id   AF-A0A525INQ4-F1
#
_cell.length_a   1.000
_cell.length_b   1.000
_cell.length_c   1.000
_cell.angle_alpha   90.00
_cell.angle_beta   90.00
_cell.angle_gamma   90.00
#
_symmetry.space_group_name_H-M   'P 1'
#
loop_
_entity.id
_entity.type
_entity.pdbx_description
1 polymer ?
#
loop_
_entity_poly.entity_id
_entity_poly.type
_entity_poly.pdbx_seq_one_letter_code
_entity_poly.pdbx_strand_id
1 'polypeptide(L)' 'MLSDLKAKLEKYERKAAQYEKAAEQATDGPRRAFYQELARYCDELATKVRQVIARRTDASLAAE' A
#
# COMPACT_ATOMS: atom_id res chain seq x y z
N MET A 1 6.80 16.85 3.47
CA MET A 1 6.06 16.40 4.67
C MET A 1 4.62 16.11 4.24
N LEU A 2 3.98 15.03 4.67
CA LEU A 2 2.61 14.61 4.26
C LEU A 2 2.36 14.34 2.75
N SER A 3 2.59 15.28 1.85
CA SER A 3 2.37 15.10 0.40
C SER A 3 3.27 14.00 -0.19
N ASP A 4 4.52 13.90 0.27
CA ASP A 4 5.44 12.82 -0.09
C ASP A 4 4.95 11.44 0.40
N LEU A 5 4.38 11.39 1.61
CA LEU A 5 3.79 10.17 2.16
C LEU A 5 2.54 9.75 1.38
N LYS A 6 1.69 10.71 0.97
CA LYS A 6 0.52 10.44 0.12
C LYS A 6 0.92 9.93 -1.27
N ALA A 7 1.91 10.56 -1.91
CA ALA A 7 2.42 10.08 -3.20
C ALA A 7 3.02 8.66 -3.08
N LYS A 8 3.68 8.36 -1.96
CA LYS A 8 4.22 7.03 -1.67
C LYS A 8 3.11 6.00 -1.39
N LEU A 9 2.05 6.40 -0.69
CA LEU A 9 0.84 5.60 -0.47
C LEU A 9 0.21 5.19 -1.81
N GLU A 10 -0.10 6.16 -2.68
CA GLU A 10 -0.69 5.91 -4.00
C GLU A 10 0.17 4.98 -4.86
N LYS A 11 1.51 5.11 -4.77
CA LYS A 11 2.43 4.21 -5.46
C LYS A 11 2.35 2.78 -4.94
N TYR A 12 2.20 2.58 -3.64
CA TYR A 12 2.04 1.24 -3.05
C TYR A 12 0.66 0.65 -3.36
N GLU A 13 -0.42 1.42 -3.28
CA GLU A 13 -1.77 0.99 -3.64
C GLU A 13 -1.86 0.59 -5.12
N ARG A 14 -1.28 1.39 -6.02
CA ARG A 14 -1.21 1.06 -7.45
C ARG A 14 -0.43 -0.23 -7.69
N LYS A 15 0.68 -0.44 -6.98
CA LYS A 15 1.48 -1.66 -7.08
C LYS A 15 0.72 -2.87 -6.54
N ALA A 16 0.05 -2.74 -5.39
CA ALA A 16 -0.77 -3.80 -4.81
C ALA A 16 -1.85 -4.25 -5.80
N ALA A 17 -2.60 -3.31 -6.37
CA ALA A 17 -3.62 -3.60 -7.38
C ALA A 17 -3.03 -4.24 -8.66
N GLN A 18 -1.83 -3.85 -9.07
CA GLN A 18 -1.14 -4.45 -10.20
C GLN A 18 -0.72 -5.91 -9.90
N TYR A 19 -0.22 -6.19 -8.70
CA TYR A 19 0.13 -7.54 -8.28
C TYR A 19 -1.11 -8.42 -8.10
N GLU A 20 -2.21 -7.87 -7.60
CA GLU A 20 -3.47 -8.60 -7.48
C GLU A 20 -4.01 -9.02 -8.86
N LYS A 21 -4.02 -8.09 -9.83
CA LYS A 21 -4.36 -8.43 -11.23
C LYS A 21 -3.39 -9.44 -11.85
N ALA A 22 -2.11 -9.38 -11.51
CA ALA A 22 -1.13 -10.36 -12.00
C ALA A 22 -1.35 -11.75 -11.37
N ALA A 23 -1.79 -11.79 -10.11
CA ALA A 23 -2.17 -13.02 -9.41
C ALA A 23 -3.43 -13.64 -10.02
N GLU A 24 -4.43 -12.83 -10.38
CA GLU A 24 -5.65 -13.30 -11.05
C GLU A 24 -5.38 -13.86 -12.44
N GLN A 25 -4.45 -13.25 -13.18
CA GLN A 25 -4.03 -13.71 -14.51
C GLN A 25 -3.04 -14.89 -14.46
N ALA A 26 -2.47 -15.20 -13.30
CA ALA A 26 -1.55 -16.31 -13.16
C ALA A 26 -2.32 -17.63 -13.14
N THR A 27 -2.10 -18.44 -14.17
CA THR A 27 -2.60 -19.83 -14.29
C THR A 27 -1.86 -20.81 -13.39
N ASP A 28 -0.63 -20.50 -12.99
CA ASP A 28 0.18 -21.33 -12.10
C ASP A 28 -0.05 -20.98 -10.63
N GLY A 29 -0.42 -21.98 -9.82
CA GLY A 29 -0.63 -21.84 -8.37
C GLY A 29 0.53 -21.17 -7.61
N PRO A 30 1.80 -21.56 -7.82
CA PRO A 30 2.95 -20.92 -7.18
C PRO A 30 3.15 -19.46 -7.60
N ARG A 31 2.89 -19.16 -8.87
CA ARG A 31 3.04 -17.81 -9.43
C ARG A 31 1.94 -16.89 -8.92
N ARG A 32 0.70 -17.41 -8.80
CA ARG A 32 -0.41 -16.73 -8.15
C ARG A 32 -0.12 -16.43 -6.68
N ALA A 33 0.36 -17.42 -5.93
CA ALA A 33 0.71 -17.23 -4.52
C ALA A 33 1.81 -16.17 -4.33
N PHE A 34 2.84 -16.18 -5.20
CA PHE A 34 3.89 -15.16 -5.20
C PHE A 34 3.35 -13.75 -5.42
N TYR A 35 2.46 -13.56 -6.40
CA TYR A 35 1.84 -12.25 -6.64
C TYR A 35 0.87 -11.83 -5.54
N GLN A 36 0.15 -12.77 -4.91
CA GLN A 36 -0.71 -12.48 -3.76
C GLN A 36 0.10 -12.02 -2.53
N GLU A 37 1.25 -12.65 -2.27
CA GLU A 37 2.19 -12.22 -1.23
C GLU A 37 2.71 -10.80 -1.51
N LEU A 38 3.09 -10.51 -2.76
CA LEU A 38 3.53 -9.17 -3.15
C LEU A 38 2.43 -8.11 -3.01
N ALA A 39 1.20 -8.46 -3.35
CA ALA A 39 0.03 -7.60 -3.17
C ALA A 39 -0.19 -7.30 -1.68
N ARG A 40 -0.22 -8.34 -0.84
CA ARG A 40 -0.32 -8.21 0.63
C ARG A 40 0.79 -7.36 1.22
N TYR A 41 2.04 -7.56 0.78
CA TYR A 41 3.16 -6.78 1.27
C TYR A 41 3.02 -5.29 0.93
N CYS A 42 2.57 -4.98 -0.29
CA CYS A 42 2.32 -3.60 -0.70
C CYS A 42 1.13 -2.99 0.06
N ASP A 43 0.08 -3.77 0.32
CA ASP A 43 -1.09 -3.34 1.10
C ASP A 43 -0.74 -3.06 2.57
N GLU A 44 0.08 -3.90 3.19
CA GLU A 44 0.57 -3.67 4.55
C GLU A 44 1.45 -2.41 4.63
N LEU A 45 2.30 -2.19 3.63
CA LEU A 45 3.08 -0.95 3.52
C LEU A 45 2.16 0.27 3.35
N ALA A 46 1.14 0.19 2.50
CA ALA A 46 0.17 1.26 2.32
C ALA A 46 -0.56 1.56 3.65
N THR A 47 -1.00 0.54 4.36
CA THR A 47 -1.64 0.67 5.68
C THR A 47 -0.74 1.37 6.69
N LYS A 48 0.54 0.98 6.79
CA LYS A 48 1.52 1.65 7.67
C LYS A 48 1.71 3.12 7.30
N VAL A 49 1.84 3.42 6.00
CA VAL A 49 1.97 4.81 5.52
C VAL A 49 0.71 5.62 5.84
N ARG A 50 -0.49 5.04 5.68
CA ARG A 50 -1.76 5.66 6.04
C ARG A 50 -1.87 5.98 7.53
N GLN A 51 -1.41 5.07 8.40
CA GLN A 51 -1.35 5.31 9.83
C GLN A 51 -0.38 6.45 10.18
N VAL A 52 0.78 6.54 9.53
CA VAL A 52 1.73 7.63 9.73
C VAL A 52 1.16 8.97 9.25
N ILE A 53 0.46 8.98 8.10
CA ILE A 53 -0.27 10.15 7.60
C ILE A 53 -1.30 10.59 8.64
N ALA A 54 -2.15 9.66 9.11
CA ALA A 54 -3.17 9.95 10.10
C ALA A 54 -2.58 10.53 11.38
N ARG A 55 -1.53 9.92 11.94
CA ARG A 55 -0.83 10.43 13.14
C ARG A 55 -0.23 11.82 12.93
N ARG A 56 0.33 12.10 11.76
CA ARG A 56 0.90 13.43 11.45
C ARG A 56 -0.17 14.49 11.22
N THR A 57 -1.31 14.11 10.67
CA THR A 57 -2.46 15.01 10.53
C THR A 57 -3.08 15.31 11.89
N ASP A 58 -3.25 14.30 12.74
CA ASP A 58 -3.81 14.43 14.08
C ASP A 58 -2.92 15.27 15.01
N ALA A 59 -1.60 14.99 15.00
CA ALA A 59 -0.62 15.79 15.74
C ALA A 59 -0.51 17.25 15.24
N SER A 60 -0.87 17.51 13.98
CA SER A 60 -0.92 18.87 13.44
C SER A 60 -2.20 19.62 13.83
N LEU A 61 -3.30 18.90 14.07
CA LEU A 61 -4.60 19.44 14.50
C LEU A 61 -4.67 19.69 16.01
N ALA A 62 -3.95 18.89 16.81
CA ALA A 62 -3.90 19.05 18.27
C ALA A 62 -3.00 20.21 18.74
N ALA A 63 -2.30 20.88 17.82
CA ALA A 63 -1.41 22.01 18.10
C ALA A 63 -2.03 23.38 17.75
N GLU A 64 -3.30 23.42 17.34
CA GLU A 64 -4.09 24.65 17.08
C GLU A 64 -5.02 25.01 18.24
#